data_AF-A0A2X2SY62-F1
#
_entry.id   AF-A0A2X2SY62-F1
#
_cell.length_a   1.000
_cell.length_b   1.000
_cell.length_c   1.000
_cell.angle_alpha   90.00
_cell.angle_beta   90.00
_cell.angle_gamma   90.00
#
_symmetry.space_group_name_H-M   'P 1'
#
loop_
_entity.id
_entity.type
_entity.pdbx_description
1 polymer ?
#
loop_
_entity_poly.entity_id
_entity_poly.type
_entity_poly.pdbx_seq_one_letter_code
_entity_poly.pdbx_strand_id
1 'polypeptide(L)'
;MQSDFSTLLSPISLDTPAGINLEYEPVFDEIRQARESDKDELPQGDWAVSEPRKADWERVQSLCERALTEQSKDLQLACWFVEATSHQKGLEGLLSGVDFLSEFITRFWYQWLAVTGRRRSHHPPQQAGTTGSRTQ
;
A
#
# COMPACT_ATOMS: atom_id res chain seq x y z
N MET A 1 -6.73 -21.89 7.79
CA MET A 1 -5.26 -22.07 7.95
C MET A 1 -4.72 -20.68 8.27
N GLN A 2 -4.19 -20.44 9.47
CA GLN A 2 -3.68 -19.11 9.83
C GLN A 2 -2.30 -18.93 9.20
N SER A 3 -2.18 -18.00 8.26
CA SER A 3 -0.88 -17.55 7.76
C SER A 3 -0.30 -16.54 8.76
N ASP A 4 0.95 -16.74 9.18
CA ASP A 4 1.59 -15.85 10.15
C ASP A 4 2.16 -14.62 9.45
N PHE A 5 1.43 -13.50 9.55
CA PHE A 5 1.83 -12.19 9.04
C PHE A 5 2.39 -11.26 10.13
N SER A 6 2.77 -11.81 11.29
CA SER A 6 3.19 -11.03 12.47
C SER A 6 4.29 -10.01 12.15
N THR A 7 5.28 -10.39 11.34
CA THR A 7 6.37 -9.48 10.91
C THR A 7 5.87 -8.34 10.04
N LEU A 8 4.96 -8.60 9.09
CA LEU A 8 4.38 -7.57 8.21
C LEU A 8 3.43 -6.64 8.96
N LEU A 9 2.81 -7.12 10.03
CA LEU A 9 1.86 -6.38 10.86
C LEU A 9 2.49 -5.72 12.09
N SER A 10 3.81 -5.87 12.27
CA SER A 10 4.56 -5.19 13.33
C SER A 10 4.78 -3.72 12.98
N PRO A 11 4.58 -2.75 13.88
CA PRO A 11 4.89 -1.34 13.63
C PRO A 11 6.32 -1.13 13.10
N ILE A 12 6.53 -0.14 12.24
CA ILE A 12 7.87 0.21 11.74
C ILE A 12 8.77 0.70 12.87
N SER A 13 8.24 1.59 13.72
CA SER A 13 8.90 2.06 14.94
C SER A 13 7.88 2.48 15.99
N LEU A 14 8.34 2.75 17.22
CA LEU A 14 7.46 3.24 18.30
C LEU A 14 6.94 4.66 18.02
N ASP A 15 7.79 5.53 17.47
CA ASP A 15 7.46 6.94 17.23
C ASP A 15 6.68 7.13 15.92
N THR A 16 6.97 6.32 14.91
CA THR A 16 6.29 6.32 13.61
C THR A 16 5.83 4.90 13.24
N PRO A 17 4.73 4.40 13.85
CA PRO A 17 4.27 3.02 13.62
C PRO A 17 3.95 2.69 12.16
N ALA A 18 3.49 3.67 11.37
CA ALA A 18 3.22 3.53 9.95
C ALA A 18 4.44 3.83 9.05
N GLY A 19 5.56 4.28 9.61
CA GLY A 19 6.74 4.67 8.83
C GLY A 19 6.52 5.91 7.95
N ILE A 20 7.19 5.95 6.80
CA ILE A 20 7.20 7.09 5.88
C ILE A 20 6.27 6.88 4.67
N ASN A 21 5.92 7.96 3.96
CA ASN A 21 5.26 7.86 2.67
C ASN A 21 6.28 7.48 1.59
N LEU A 22 6.03 6.39 0.84
CA LEU A 22 6.91 5.89 -0.22
C LEU A 22 6.40 6.19 -1.64
N GLU A 23 5.35 7.00 -1.79
CA GLU A 23 4.71 7.29 -3.09
C GLU A 23 5.69 7.73 -4.20
N TYR A 24 6.74 8.47 -3.81
CA TYR A 24 7.76 9.00 -4.72
C TYR A 24 9.11 8.26 -4.62
N GLU A 25 9.16 7.16 -3.87
CA GLU A 25 10.38 6.37 -3.72
C GLU A 25 10.51 5.33 -4.83
N PRO A 26 11.75 5.01 -5.27
CA PRO A 26 11.99 4.08 -6.40
C PRO A 26 11.33 2.71 -6.25
N VAL A 27 11.11 2.25 -5.02
CA VAL A 27 10.50 0.95 -4.72
C VAL A 27 9.10 0.80 -5.34
N PHE A 28 8.31 1.88 -5.43
CA PHE A 28 6.99 1.82 -6.06
C PHE A 28 7.09 1.58 -7.56
N ASP A 29 8.07 2.18 -8.22
CA ASP A 29 8.31 1.98 -9.65
C ASP A 29 8.91 0.61 -9.95
N GLU A 30 9.83 0.12 -9.09
CA GLU A 30 10.33 -1.26 -9.16
C GLU A 30 9.20 -2.29 -9.05
N ILE A 31 8.25 -2.09 -8.11
CA ILE A 31 7.10 -2.98 -7.97
C ILE A 31 6.20 -2.91 -9.19
N ARG A 32 5.90 -1.70 -9.70
CA ARG A 32 5.07 -1.55 -10.92
C ARG A 32 5.70 -2.27 -12.10
N GLN A 33 7.00 -2.09 -12.32
CA GLN A 33 7.72 -2.74 -13.40
C GLN A 33 7.70 -4.27 -13.25
N ALA A 34 7.91 -4.79 -12.04
CA ALA A 34 7.84 -6.23 -11.78
C ALA A 34 6.43 -6.81 -11.98
N ARG A 35 5.37 -5.99 -11.85
CA ARG A 35 3.97 -6.39 -12.12
C ARG A 35 3.59 -6.33 -13.60
N GLU A 36 4.41 -5.74 -14.47
CA GLU A 36 4.08 -5.60 -15.88
C GLU A 36 4.14 -6.95 -16.61
N SER A 37 3.13 -7.22 -17.43
CA SER A 37 3.14 -8.29 -18.42
C SER A 37 2.80 -7.70 -19.78
N ASP A 38 3.47 -8.17 -20.82
CA ASP A 38 3.12 -7.81 -22.19
C ASP A 38 1.81 -8.50 -22.59
N LYS A 39 1.07 -7.89 -23.52
CA LYS A 39 -0.16 -8.49 -24.03
C LYS A 39 0.18 -9.70 -24.90
N ASP A 40 -0.58 -10.78 -24.73
CA ASP A 40 -0.43 -12.02 -25.52
C ASP A 40 -0.68 -11.82 -27.05
N GLU A 41 -1.26 -10.69 -27.45
CA GLU A 41 -1.66 -10.38 -28.83
C GLU A 41 -0.57 -9.74 -29.70
N LEU A 42 0.70 -9.73 -29.28
CA LEU A 42 1.78 -9.23 -30.14
C LEU A 42 1.82 -10.06 -31.44
N PRO A 43 1.70 -9.44 -32.63
CA PRO A 43 1.73 -10.17 -33.88
C PRO A 43 3.06 -10.92 -33.98
N GLN A 44 3.00 -12.25 -34.06
CA GLN A 44 4.11 -13.11 -34.46
C GLN A 44 4.44 -12.84 -35.93
N GLY A 45 4.97 -11.66 -36.23
CA GLY A 45 5.73 -11.45 -37.46
C GLY A 45 7.10 -12.10 -37.32
N ASP A 46 7.76 -12.38 -38.45
CA ASP A 46 9.10 -12.99 -38.53
C ASP A 46 10.24 -12.19 -37.81
N TRP A 47 9.89 -11.08 -37.14
CA TRP A 47 10.77 -10.21 -36.33
C TRP A 47 10.47 -10.27 -34.83
N ALA A 48 9.69 -11.24 -34.33
CA ALA A 48 9.49 -11.45 -32.90
C ALA A 48 10.74 -12.06 -32.25
N VAL A 49 11.72 -11.21 -31.91
CA VAL A 49 13.04 -11.63 -31.40
C VAL A 49 13.08 -11.84 -29.87
N SER A 50 12.01 -11.53 -29.14
CA SER A 50 12.01 -11.59 -27.66
C SER A 50 10.77 -12.28 -27.09
N GLU A 51 10.97 -13.10 -26.06
CA GLU A 51 9.90 -13.64 -25.22
C GLU A 51 9.09 -12.48 -24.59
N PRO A 52 7.75 -12.57 -24.53
CA PRO A 52 6.93 -11.53 -23.92
C PRO A 52 7.28 -11.39 -22.44
N ARG A 53 7.41 -10.15 -21.96
CA ARG A 53 7.64 -9.89 -20.53
C ARG A 53 6.47 -10.44 -19.73
N LYS A 54 6.78 -11.14 -18.65
CA LYS A 54 5.80 -11.63 -17.68
C LYS A 54 6.10 -11.01 -16.32
N ALA A 55 5.04 -10.79 -15.56
CA ALA A 55 5.15 -10.30 -14.20
C ALA A 55 5.97 -11.27 -13.34
N ASP A 56 6.92 -10.72 -12.60
CA ASP A 56 7.75 -11.43 -11.63
C ASP A 56 7.10 -11.29 -10.24
N TRP A 57 6.13 -12.18 -9.97
CA TRP A 57 5.37 -12.13 -8.72
C TRP A 57 6.21 -12.43 -7.47
N GLU A 58 7.29 -13.20 -7.60
CA GLU A 58 8.24 -13.44 -6.51
C GLU A 58 9.00 -12.14 -6.17
N ARG A 59 9.43 -11.40 -7.20
CA ARG A 59 10.03 -10.08 -7.02
C ARG A 59 9.06 -9.07 -6.41
N VAL A 60 7.81 -9.04 -6.87
CA VAL A 60 6.77 -8.17 -6.30
C VAL A 60 6.56 -8.47 -4.82
N GLN A 61 6.44 -9.75 -4.46
CA GLN A 61 6.25 -10.15 -3.07
C GLN A 61 7.45 -9.71 -2.21
N SER A 62 8.68 -10.03 -2.62
CA SER A 62 9.89 -9.68 -1.84
C SER A 62 10.06 -8.16 -1.64
N LEU A 63 9.75 -7.36 -2.67
CA LEU A 63 9.78 -5.90 -2.57
C LEU A 63 8.75 -5.37 -1.58
N CYS A 64 7.51 -5.88 -1.67
CA CYS A 64 6.45 -5.47 -0.76
C CYS A 64 6.73 -5.88 0.67
N GLU A 65 7.20 -7.11 0.92
CA GLU A 65 7.55 -7.60 2.25
C GLU A 65 8.63 -6.71 2.88
N ARG A 66 9.71 -6.44 2.16
CA ARG A 66 10.79 -5.56 2.64
C ARG A 66 10.27 -4.16 2.97
N ALA A 67 9.52 -3.54 2.05
CA ALA A 67 9.00 -2.20 2.25
C ALA A 67 8.00 -2.14 3.43
N LEU A 68 7.12 -3.14 3.54
CA LEU A 68 6.15 -3.26 4.62
C LEU A 68 6.80 -3.50 5.97
N THR A 69 7.89 -4.26 6.04
CA THR A 69 8.59 -4.54 7.30
C THR A 69 9.48 -3.39 7.75
N GLU A 70 10.15 -2.71 6.82
CA GLU A 70 11.26 -1.81 7.17
C GLU A 70 10.94 -0.33 7.04
N GLN A 71 9.97 0.05 6.19
CA GLN A 71 9.85 1.44 5.72
C GLN A 71 8.46 2.04 5.90
N SER A 72 7.40 1.33 5.53
CA SER A 72 6.06 1.92 5.45
C SER A 72 4.92 0.92 5.61
N LYS A 73 3.86 1.32 6.32
CA LYS A 73 2.57 0.61 6.35
C LYS A 73 1.63 1.21 5.32
N ASP A 74 2.00 1.03 4.06
CA ASP A 74 1.23 1.51 2.93
C ASP A 74 0.19 0.50 2.44
N LEU A 75 -1.06 0.96 2.26
CA LEU A 75 -2.15 0.08 1.82
C LEU A 75 -1.96 -0.41 0.38
N GLN A 76 -1.37 0.40 -0.50
CA GLN A 76 -1.07 -0.01 -1.87
C GLN A 76 -0.01 -1.13 -1.89
N LEU A 77 1.02 -1.03 -1.05
CA LEU A 77 2.01 -2.10 -0.86
C LEU A 77 1.36 -3.37 -0.32
N ALA A 78 0.47 -3.25 0.67
CA ALA A 78 -0.28 -4.38 1.22
C ALA A 78 -1.16 -5.06 0.14
N CYS A 79 -1.81 -4.28 -0.73
CA CYS A 79 -2.59 -4.82 -1.85
C CYS A 79 -1.71 -5.55 -2.87
N TRP A 80 -0.55 -4.99 -3.24
CA TRP A 80 0.39 -5.65 -4.17
C TRP A 80 1.00 -6.91 -3.57
N PHE A 81 1.27 -6.93 -2.28
CA PHE A 81 1.68 -8.14 -1.57
C PHE A 81 0.63 -9.26 -1.67
N VAL A 82 -0.65 -8.94 -1.46
CA VAL A 82 -1.76 -9.90 -1.58
C VAL A 82 -1.95 -10.36 -3.02
N GLU A 83 -1.86 -9.46 -3.98
CA GLU A 83 -1.91 -9.79 -5.41
C GLU A 83 -0.81 -10.79 -5.77
N ALA A 84 0.45 -10.51 -5.41
CA ALA A 84 1.57 -11.40 -5.67
C ALA A 84 1.41 -12.77 -4.99
N THR A 85 0.93 -12.79 -3.74
CA THR A 85 0.66 -14.03 -3.00
C THR A 85 -0.46 -14.83 -3.67
N SER A 86 -1.49 -14.16 -4.18
CA SER A 86 -2.61 -14.78 -4.90
C SER A 86 -2.17 -15.37 -6.24
N HIS A 87 -1.26 -14.71 -6.95
CA HIS A 87 -0.70 -15.25 -8.19
C HIS A 87 0.16 -16.50 -7.95
N GLN A 88 0.84 -16.59 -6.81
CA GLN A 88 1.71 -17.74 -6.49
C GLN A 88 0.95 -18.90 -5.84
N LYS A 89 -0.05 -18.62 -4.99
CA LYS A 89 -0.76 -19.62 -4.17
C LYS A 89 -2.23 -19.80 -4.55
N GLY A 90 -2.69 -19.13 -5.60
CA GLY A 90 -4.09 -19.17 -6.05
C GLY A 90 -5.07 -18.67 -4.98
N LEU A 91 -6.21 -19.37 -4.86
CA LEU A 91 -7.29 -18.99 -3.95
C LEU A 91 -6.87 -19.01 -2.48
N GLU A 92 -5.97 -19.91 -2.08
CA GLU A 92 -5.45 -19.94 -0.70
C GLU A 92 -4.65 -18.67 -0.37
N GLY A 93 -3.86 -18.19 -1.33
CA GLY A 93 -3.15 -16.91 -1.21
C GLY A 93 -4.11 -15.73 -1.09
N LEU A 94 -5.20 -15.75 -1.85
CA LEU A 94 -6.22 -14.70 -1.77
C LEU A 94 -6.95 -14.71 -0.42
N LEU A 95 -7.38 -15.88 0.07
CA LEU A 95 -8.09 -15.99 1.34
C LEU A 95 -7.22 -15.50 2.51
N SER A 96 -5.98 -15.97 2.59
CA SER A 96 -5.02 -15.49 3.60
C SER A 96 -4.68 -14.00 3.43
N GLY A 97 -4.60 -13.51 2.20
CA GLY A 97 -4.40 -12.09 1.91
C GLY A 97 -5.56 -11.19 2.34
N VAL A 98 -6.80 -11.65 2.23
CA VAL A 98 -7.98 -10.91 2.74
C VAL A 98 -7.94 -10.81 4.26
N ASP A 99 -7.61 -11.90 4.95
CA ASP A 99 -7.43 -11.88 6.42
C ASP A 99 -6.31 -10.89 6.82
N PHE A 100 -5.18 -10.91 6.09
CA PHE A 100 -4.09 -9.94 6.27
C PHE A 100 -4.55 -8.50 6.07
N LEU A 101 -5.25 -8.17 4.97
CA LEU A 101 -5.70 -6.81 4.69
C LEU A 101 -6.68 -6.30 5.74
N SER A 102 -7.58 -7.16 6.21
CA SER A 102 -8.53 -6.84 7.29
C SER A 102 -7.78 -6.42 8.56
N GLU A 103 -6.78 -7.21 8.95
CA GLU A 103 -5.96 -6.89 10.12
C GLU A 103 -5.07 -5.67 9.91
N PHE A 104 -4.46 -5.54 8.73
CA PHE A 104 -3.63 -4.41 8.35
C PHE A 104 -4.39 -3.09 8.43
N ILE A 105 -5.58 -3.03 7.82
CA ILE A 105 -6.46 -1.86 7.87
C ILE A 105 -6.83 -1.56 9.32
N THR A 106 -7.26 -2.57 10.08
CA THR A 106 -7.66 -2.37 11.49
C THR A 106 -6.53 -1.77 12.33
N ARG A 107 -5.28 -2.19 12.12
CA ARG A 107 -4.11 -1.71 12.88
C ARG A 107 -3.64 -0.32 12.43
N PHE A 108 -3.64 -0.04 11.13
CA PHE A 108 -2.93 1.12 10.56
C PHE A 108 -3.83 2.22 9.98
N TRP A 109 -5.16 2.04 9.96
CA TRP A 109 -6.13 2.97 9.34
C TRP A 109 -5.95 4.44 9.76
N TYR A 110 -5.82 4.71 11.05
CA TYR A 110 -5.73 6.09 11.56
C TYR A 110 -4.37 6.75 11.29
N GLN A 111 -3.32 5.95 11.14
CA GLN A 111 -1.96 6.45 10.94
C GLN A 111 -1.73 6.89 9.48
N TRP A 112 -2.44 6.26 8.54
CA TRP A 112 -2.49 6.66 7.13
C TRP A 112 -2.96 8.11 6.92
N LEU A 113 -3.91 8.59 7.73
CA LEU A 113 -4.41 9.97 7.66
C LEU A 113 -3.37 11.01 8.13
N ALA A 114 -2.43 10.61 8.99
CA ALA A 114 -1.37 11.49 9.48
C ALA A 114 -0.24 11.68 8.45
N VAL A 115 0.09 10.62 7.70
CA VAL A 115 1.19 10.59 6.74
C VAL A 115 0.84 11.23 5.39
N THR A 116 -0.42 11.15 4.96
CA THR A 116 -0.86 11.64 3.63
C THR A 116 -1.23 13.13 3.59
N GLY A 117 -1.06 13.89 4.68
CA GLY A 117 -1.34 15.33 4.72
C GLY A 117 -2.82 15.71 4.48
N ARG A 118 -3.73 14.73 4.30
CA ARG A 118 -5.17 14.96 4.16
C ARG A 118 -5.84 15.19 5.51
N ARG A 119 -5.32 16.14 6.30
CA ARG A 119 -6.17 16.80 7.29
C ARG A 119 -7.21 17.59 6.48
N ARG A 120 -8.46 17.12 6.43
CA ARG A 120 -9.57 18.05 6.20
C ARG A 120 -9.37 19.15 7.25
N SER A 121 -9.15 20.37 6.79
CA SER A 121 -9.16 21.55 7.63
C SER A 121 -10.52 21.63 8.33
N HIS A 122 -10.65 21.02 9.50
CA HIS A 122 -11.67 21.43 10.44
C HIS A 122 -11.20 22.78 10.98
N HIS A 123 -11.56 23.83 10.24
CA HIS A 123 -11.64 25.15 10.83
C HIS A 123 -12.63 25.03 11.98
N PRO A 124 -12.24 25.27 13.25
CA PRO A 124 -13.25 25.43 14.29
C PRO A 124 -14.14 26.60 13.88
N PRO A 125 -15.47 26.53 14.11
CA PRO A 125 -16.33 27.67 13.86
C PRO A 125 -15.75 28.83 14.68
N GLN A 126 -15.34 29.90 13.98
CA GLN A 126 -14.94 31.13 14.64
C GLN A 126 -16.10 31.51 15.55
N GLN A 127 -15.87 31.48 16.86
CA GLN A 127 -16.84 32.00 17.80
C GLN A 127 -17.06 33.46 17.42
N ALA A 128 -18.26 33.76 16.93
CA ALA A 128 -18.68 35.11 16.63
C ALA A 128 -18.44 35.94 17.89
N GLY A 129 -17.47 36.86 17.81
CA GLY A 129 -17.13 37.75 18.90
C GLY A 129 -18.39 38.46 19.36
N THR A 130 -18.75 38.23 20.61
CA THR A 130 -19.67 39.04 21.39
C THR A 130 -19.09 40.43 21.53
N THR A 131 -19.28 41.28 20.51
CA THR A 131 -19.04 42.71 20.66
C THR A 131 -20.27 43.30 21.32
N GLY A 132 -20.17 43.49 22.63
CA GLY A 132 -21.16 44.21 23.41
C GLY A 132 -21.42 45.58 22.83
N SER A 133 -22.69 45.93 22.70
CA SER A 133 -23.15 47.30 22.53
C SER A 133 -24.15 47.57 23.64
N ARG A 134 -23.61 48.03 24.76
CA ARG A 134 -24.35 48.61 25.89
C ARG A 134 -24.42 50.12 25.64
N THR A 135 -25.63 50.67 25.68
CA THR A 135 -25.95 52.05 26.13
C THR A 135 -25.43 53.22 25.28
N GLN A 136 -26.32 53.85 24.52
CA GLN A 136 -27.02 55.10 24.89
C GLN A 136 -28.14 55.39 23.89
#